data_AF-A0ABD1DZE9-F1
#
_entry.id   AF-A0ABD1DZE9-F1
#
_cell.length_a   1.000
_cell.length_b   1.000
_cell.length_c   1.000
_cell.angle_alpha   90.00
_cell.angle_beta   90.00
_cell.angle_gamma   90.00
#
_symmetry.space_group_name_H-M   'P 1'
#
loop_
_entity.id
_entity.type
_entity.pdbx_description
1 polymer ?
#
loop_
_entity_poly.entity_id
_entity_poly.type
_entity_poly.pdbx_seq_one_letter_code
_entity_poly.pdbx_strand_id
1 'polypeptide(L)'
;MINVTVVLALLLSMMDSMQNLIDLLAGNKDIKHLTSEDLKYLPLDYFLNHVHCVNLLTIWGKLPYEYTSNYKLQIRLPCFVHYNQPEFQTHIDGPPSSQNTCPHCVQASTYQ
;
A
#
# COMPACT_ATOMS: atom_id res chain seq x y z
N MET A 1 -32.39 -11.91 17.80
CA MET A 1 -31.70 -13.21 17.98
C MET A 1 -30.46 -13.18 17.11
N ILE A 2 -29.26 -13.29 17.68
CA ILE A 2 -28.02 -13.34 16.90
C ILE A 2 -27.92 -14.74 16.27
N ASN A 3 -27.71 -14.79 14.96
CA ASN A 3 -27.58 -16.06 14.26
C ASN A 3 -26.19 -16.66 14.53
N VAL A 4 -26.14 -17.80 15.22
CA VAL A 4 -24.89 -18.47 15.63
C VAL A 4 -24.00 -18.78 14.42
N THR A 5 -24.58 -19.09 13.25
CA THR A 5 -23.79 -19.37 12.04
C THR A 5 -23.09 -18.13 11.51
N VAL A 6 -23.71 -16.95 11.61
CA VAL A 6 -23.12 -15.68 11.20
C VAL A 6 -21.95 -15.31 12.11
N VAL A 7 -22.11 -15.49 13.42
CA VAL A 7 -21.02 -15.25 14.39
C VAL A 7 -19.84 -16.17 14.11
N LEU A 8 -20.10 -17.45 13.88
CA LEU A 8 -19.04 -18.43 13.58
C LEU A 8 -18.29 -18.07 12.28
N ALA A 9 -19.00 -17.67 11.23
CA ALA A 9 -18.39 -17.26 9.96
C ALA A 9 -17.50 -16.02 10.11
N LEU A 10 -17.94 -15.02 10.90
CA LEU A 10 -17.14 -13.83 11.19
C LEU A 10 -15.86 -14.17 11.98
N LEU A 11 -15.97 -15.06 12.97
CA LEU A 11 -14.81 -15.51 13.73
C LEU A 11 -13.79 -16.24 12.86
N LEU A 12 -14.26 -17.15 11.98
CA LEU A 12 -13.39 -17.86 11.05
C LEU A 12 -12.70 -16.90 10.07
N SER A 13 -13.43 -15.95 9.49
CA SER A 13 -12.86 -14.92 8.62
C SER A 13 -11.81 -14.07 9.34
N MET A 14 -12.04 -13.72 10.60
CA MET A 14 -11.08 -12.97 11.39
C MET A 14 -9.82 -13.80 11.69
N MET A 15 -9.97 -15.09 11.97
CA MET A 15 -8.84 -16.00 12.15
C MET A 15 -7.99 -16.14 10.88
N ASP A 16 -8.64 -16.24 9.72
CA ASP A 16 -7.94 -16.29 8.42
C ASP A 16 -7.16 -15.00 8.16
N SER A 17 -7.75 -13.83 8.43
CA SER A 17 -7.04 -12.56 8.32
C SER A 17 -5.87 -12.46 9.28
N MET A 18 -6.02 -12.90 10.52
CA MET A 18 -4.92 -12.93 11.48
C MET A 18 -3.76 -13.82 11.00
N GLN A 19 -4.06 -14.99 10.43
CA GLN A 19 -3.03 -15.86 9.87
C GLN A 19 -2.32 -15.20 8.68
N ASN A 20 -3.07 -14.55 7.79
CA ASN A 20 -2.50 -13.83 6.65
C ASN A 20 -1.53 -12.71 7.08
N LEU A 21 -1.87 -12.00 8.15
CA LEU A 21 -1.03 -10.93 8.70
C LEU A 21 0.21 -11.49 9.40
N ILE A 22 0.10 -12.61 10.11
CA ILE A 22 1.25 -13.32 10.69
C ILE A 22 2.21 -13.76 9.57
N ASP A 23 1.69 -14.35 8.50
CA ASP A 23 2.52 -14.78 7.36
C ASP A 23 3.19 -13.59 6.67
N LEU A 24 2.49 -12.45 6.55
CA LEU A 24 3.06 -11.20 6.03
C LEU A 24 4.24 -10.75 6.89
N LEU A 25 4.06 -10.67 8.20
CA LEU A 25 5.10 -10.22 9.14
C LEU A 25 6.28 -11.19 9.21
N ALA A 26 6.03 -12.48 9.05
CA ALA A 26 7.06 -13.52 8.96
C ALA A 26 7.81 -13.53 7.61
N GLY A 27 7.38 -12.72 6.63
CA GLY A 27 7.95 -12.70 5.27
C GLY A 27 7.53 -13.89 4.39
N ASN A 28 6.56 -14.68 4.84
CA ASN A 28 6.04 -15.85 4.12
C ASN A 28 4.92 -15.48 3.14
N LYS A 29 4.41 -14.24 3.20
CA LYS A 29 3.33 -13.75 2.34
C LYS A 29 3.64 -12.35 1.84
N ASP A 30 3.48 -12.15 0.53
CA ASP A 30 3.58 -10.83 -0.09
C ASP A 30 2.28 -10.05 0.14
N ILE A 31 2.40 -8.78 0.53
CA ILE A 31 1.29 -7.86 0.79
C ILE A 31 0.30 -7.77 -0.38
N LYS A 32 0.75 -7.98 -1.62
CA LYS A 32 -0.12 -7.96 -2.81
C LYS A 32 -1.22 -9.04 -2.77
N HIS A 33 -0.98 -10.13 -2.04
CA HIS A 33 -1.90 -11.25 -1.88
C HIS A 33 -2.93 -11.05 -0.77
N LEU A 34 -2.82 -9.97 0.01
CA LEU A 34 -3.83 -9.63 1.00
C LEU A 34 -5.12 -9.13 0.36
N THR A 35 -6.23 -9.44 1.00
CA THR A 35 -7.58 -8.96 0.67
C THR A 35 -7.83 -7.58 1.30
N SER A 36 -8.91 -6.90 0.89
CA SER A 36 -9.34 -5.66 1.56
C SER A 36 -9.66 -5.87 3.05
N GLU A 37 -10.19 -7.04 3.39
CA GLU A 37 -10.49 -7.44 4.76
C GLU A 37 -9.22 -7.63 5.60
N ASP A 38 -8.16 -8.21 5.03
CA ASP A 38 -6.87 -8.32 5.72
C ASP A 38 -6.22 -6.93 5.93
N LEU A 39 -6.22 -6.11 4.89
CA LEU A 39 -5.52 -4.83 4.86
C LEU A 39 -6.08 -3.81 5.87
N LYS A 40 -7.36 -3.91 6.23
CA LYS A 40 -7.99 -2.99 7.20
C LYS A 40 -7.40 -3.10 8.61
N TYR A 41 -6.81 -4.25 8.94
CA TYR A 41 -6.19 -4.48 10.25
C TYR A 41 -4.78 -3.91 10.35
N LEU A 42 -4.16 -3.53 9.21
CA LEU A 42 -2.86 -2.86 9.21
C LEU A 42 -3.04 -1.35 9.47
N PRO A 43 -2.23 -0.76 10.37
CA PRO A 43 -2.29 0.68 10.62
C PRO A 43 -1.76 1.47 9.42
N LEU A 44 -2.27 2.68 9.21
CA LEU A 44 -1.80 3.58 8.16
C LEU A 44 -0.27 3.74 8.14
N ASP A 45 0.35 3.86 9.32
CA ASP A 45 1.80 3.99 9.48
C ASP A 45 2.58 2.80 8.92
N TYR A 46 1.98 1.61 8.87
CA TYR A 46 2.61 0.46 8.24
C TYR A 46 2.82 0.71 6.73
N PHE A 47 1.80 1.26 6.06
CA PHE A 47 1.88 1.57 4.64
C PHE A 47 2.85 2.73 4.35
N LEU A 48 2.88 3.73 5.22
CA LEU A 48 3.78 4.88 5.08
C LEU A 48 5.25 4.45 5.17
N ASN A 49 5.58 3.54 6.10
CA ASN A 49 6.96 3.26 6.48
C ASN A 49 7.53 1.94 5.94
N HIS A 50 6.69 0.94 5.66
CA HIS A 50 7.15 -0.42 5.36
C HIS A 50 6.74 -0.94 3.98
N VAL A 51 5.83 -0.26 3.28
CA VAL A 51 5.35 -0.70 1.96
C VAL A 51 6.06 0.09 0.86
N HIS A 52 6.74 -0.63 -0.04
CA HIS A 52 7.37 -0.06 -1.22
C HIS A 52 6.31 0.54 -2.18
N CYS A 53 6.62 1.63 -2.88
CA CYS A 53 5.66 2.38 -3.71
C CYS A 53 4.95 1.51 -4.76
N VAL A 54 5.67 0.58 -5.39
CA VAL A 54 5.08 -0.36 -6.36
C VAL A 54 4.09 -1.31 -5.69
N ASN A 55 4.41 -1.85 -4.51
CA ASN A 55 3.49 -2.70 -3.77
C ASN A 55 2.29 -1.90 -3.24
N LEU A 56 2.49 -0.64 -2.86
CA LEU A 56 1.40 0.25 -2.48
C LEU A 56 0.42 0.47 -3.65
N LEU A 57 0.92 0.63 -4.87
CA LEU A 57 0.08 0.73 -6.07
C LEU A 57 -0.72 -0.55 -6.31
N THR A 58 -0.12 -1.74 -6.16
CA THR A 58 -0.83 -3.01 -6.43
C THR A 58 -1.98 -3.27 -5.47
N ILE A 59 -1.90 -2.76 -4.24
CA ILE A 59 -2.97 -2.89 -3.23
C ILE A 59 -3.88 -1.68 -3.14
N TRP A 60 -3.62 -0.60 -3.90
CA TRP A 60 -4.28 0.70 -3.72
C TRP A 60 -5.81 0.61 -3.72
N GLY A 61 -6.38 -0.13 -4.68
CA GLY A 61 -7.83 -0.31 -4.79
C GLY A 61 -8.47 -1.19 -3.71
N LYS A 62 -7.66 -1.84 -2.86
CA LYS A 62 -8.12 -2.68 -1.74
C LYS A 62 -8.06 -1.93 -0.40
N LEU A 63 -7.40 -0.77 -0.36
CA LEU A 63 -7.22 -0.02 0.88
C LEU A 63 -8.51 0.70 1.30
N PRO A 64 -8.71 0.92 2.62
CA PRO A 64 -9.79 1.77 3.12
C PRO A 64 -9.75 3.18 2.50
N TYR A 65 -10.92 3.80 2.37
CA TYR A 65 -11.04 5.14 1.79
C TYR A 65 -10.28 6.19 2.61
N GLU A 66 -10.26 6.04 3.92
CA GLU A 66 -9.56 6.90 4.87
C GLU A 66 -8.04 6.89 4.61
N TYR A 67 -7.51 5.79 4.08
CA TYR A 67 -6.09 5.67 3.76
C TYR A 67 -5.82 6.26 2.38
N THR A 68 -6.65 5.94 1.39
CA THR A 68 -6.46 6.46 0.02
C THR A 68 -6.71 7.97 -0.10
N SER A 69 -7.49 8.56 0.81
CA SER A 69 -7.66 10.02 0.95
C SER A 69 -6.53 10.71 1.70
N ASN A 70 -5.62 9.96 2.34
CA ASN A 70 -4.50 10.54 3.07
C ASN A 70 -3.40 11.02 2.11
N TYR A 71 -3.16 12.34 2.07
CA TYR A 71 -2.17 12.94 1.18
C TYR A 71 -0.76 12.36 1.36
N LYS A 72 -0.31 12.10 2.60
CA LYS A 72 1.03 11.53 2.85
C LYS A 72 1.17 10.15 2.22
N LEU A 73 0.09 9.38 2.19
CA LEU A 73 0.08 8.07 1.53
C LEU A 73 -0.04 8.21 0.01
N GLN A 74 -0.81 9.17 -0.50
CA GLN A 74 -0.92 9.42 -1.95
C GLN A 74 0.44 9.76 -2.56
N ILE A 75 1.23 10.63 -1.92
CA ILE A 75 2.58 10.97 -2.42
C ILE A 75 3.60 9.83 -2.28
N ARG A 76 3.25 8.73 -1.60
CA ARG A 76 4.06 7.49 -1.58
C ARG A 76 3.83 6.62 -2.81
N LEU A 77 2.78 6.88 -3.61
CA LEU A 77 2.57 6.19 -4.88
C LEU A 77 3.72 6.45 -5.88
N PRO A 78 3.93 5.56 -6.85
CA PRO A 78 4.95 5.75 -7.86
C PRO A 78 4.76 7.03 -8.68
N CYS A 79 5.88 7.69 -9.02
CA CYS A 79 5.88 8.77 -9.99
C CYS A 79 6.13 8.20 -11.39
N PHE A 80 5.09 8.06 -12.20
CA PHE A 80 5.25 7.63 -13.60
C PHE A 80 5.56 8.77 -14.56
N VAL A 81 5.20 10.01 -14.21
CA VAL A 81 5.36 11.19 -15.08
C VAL A 81 6.84 11.47 -15.38
N HIS A 82 7.68 11.39 -14.35
CA HIS A 82 9.11 11.66 -14.44
C HIS A 82 9.97 10.39 -14.46
N TYR A 83 9.34 9.22 -14.55
CA TYR A 83 10.06 7.95 -14.62
C TYR A 83 10.57 7.72 -16.05
N ASN A 84 11.84 7.34 -16.19
CA ASN A 84 12.51 7.06 -17.46
C ASN A 84 12.44 8.21 -18.49
N GLN A 85 12.36 9.46 -18.04
CA GLN A 85 12.48 10.60 -18.94
C GLN A 85 13.90 10.69 -19.53
N PRO A 86 14.07 11.18 -20.77
CA PRO A 86 15.36 11.20 -21.46
C PRO A 86 16.47 11.96 -20.71
N GLU A 87 16.10 12.97 -19.91
CA GLU A 87 16.99 13.75 -19.06
C GLU A 87 17.46 13.00 -17.79
N PHE A 88 16.86 11.84 -17.48
CA PHE A 88 17.17 10.98 -16.32
C PHE A 88 17.65 9.59 -16.72
N GLN A 89 18.61 9.50 -17.66
CA GLN A 89 19.33 8.27 -18.08
C GLN A 89 20.06 7.50 -16.94
N THR A 90 19.73 7.74 -15.67
CA THR A 90 20.33 7.11 -14.50
C THR A 90 19.63 5.81 -14.06
N HIS A 91 18.51 5.38 -14.66
CA HIS A 91 17.92 4.07 -14.34
C HIS A 91 17.20 3.45 -15.53
N ILE A 92 17.90 2.58 -16.27
CA ILE A 92 17.27 1.73 -17.28
C ILE A 92 16.62 0.47 -16.63
N ASP A 93 16.90 0.14 -15.36
CA ASP A 93 16.52 -1.18 -14.80
C ASP A 93 15.77 -1.20 -13.44
N GLY A 94 15.36 -0.05 -12.88
CA GLY A 94 14.77 0.01 -11.52
C GLY A 94 13.30 0.44 -11.52
N PRO A 95 12.47 0.03 -10.54
CA PRO A 95 11.10 0.52 -10.44
C PRO A 95 11.03 2.05 -10.26
N PRO A 96 9.91 2.69 -10.63
CA PRO A 96 9.69 4.12 -10.39
C PRO A 96 9.82 4.48 -8.90
N SER A 97 10.47 5.61 -8.61
CA SER A 97 10.51 6.18 -7.26
C SER A 97 9.13 6.69 -6.83
N SER A 98 8.90 6.87 -5.52
CA SER A 98 7.65 7.48 -5.05
C SER A 98 7.63 8.99 -5.34
N GLN A 99 6.44 9.57 -5.48
CA GLN A 99 6.27 11.00 -5.78
C GLN A 99 6.97 11.91 -4.75
N ASN A 100 6.93 11.56 -3.47
CA ASN A 100 7.61 12.29 -2.40
C ASN A 100 9.14 12.20 -2.40
N THR A 101 9.72 11.32 -3.23
CA THR A 101 11.17 11.19 -3.44
C THR A 101 11.59 11.51 -4.87
N CYS A 102 10.63 11.79 -5.74
CA CYS A 102 10.89 12.23 -7.11
C CYS A 102 11.36 13.69 -7.07
N PRO A 103 12.58 14.02 -7.58
CA PRO A 103 13.11 15.38 -7.52
C PRO A 103 12.18 16.43 -8.14
N HIS A 104 11.52 16.10 -9.25
CA HIS A 104 10.58 16.99 -9.94
C HIS A 104 9.28 17.21 -9.18
N CYS A 105 8.70 16.15 -8.63
CA CYS A 105 7.46 16.28 -7.84
C CYS A 105 7.71 17.08 -6.55
N VAL A 106 8.88 16.88 -5.91
CA VAL A 106 9.28 17.64 -4.72
C VAL A 106 9.47 19.12 -5.06
N GLN A 107 10.12 19.43 -6.19
CA GLN A 107 10.27 20.81 -6.67
C GLN A 107 8.91 21.45 -7.00
N ALA A 108 7.99 20.74 -7.66
CA ALA A 108 6.68 21.29 -8.01
C ALA A 108 5.81 21.60 -6.78
N SER A 109 5.91 20.79 -5.73
CA SER A 109 5.15 20.95 -4.48
C SER A 109 5.72 22.00 -3.53
N THR A 110 6.94 22.53 -3.78
CA THR A 110 7.52 23.62 -2.99
C THR A 110 7.04 25.02 -3.42
N TYR A 111 6.34 25.11 -4.55
CA TYR A 111 5.79 26.36 -5.10
C TYR A 111 4.25 26.47 -4.98
N GLN A 112 3.62 25.60 -4.18
CA GLN A 112 2.19 25.62 -3.86
C GLN A 112 1.97 26.07 -2.42
#